data_AF-A0A3C0T396-F1
#
_entry.id   AF-A0A3C0T396-F1
#
_cell.length_a   1.000
_cell.length_b   1.000
_cell.length_c   1.000
_cell.angle_alpha   90.00
_cell.angle_beta   90.00
_cell.angle_gamma   90.00
#
_symmetry.space_group_name_H-M   'P 1'
#
loop_
_entity.id
_entity.type
_entity.pdbx_description
1 polymer ?
#
loop_
_entity_poly.entity_id
_entity_poly.type
_entity_poly.pdbx_seq_one_letter_code
_entity_poly.pdbx_strand_id
1 'polypeptide(L)'
;LTAALANNIGDCDVLIPRHGGYIEPLFAAYRRSCIPSIEKTLSERKVTSFFRYVKVKYAEEEMIRRFDPELRSFININSIEEYQRIVESRHDDNFRRSHS
;
A
#
# COMPACT_ATOMS: atom_id res chain seq x y z
N LEU A 1 7.13 4.72 3.93
CA LEU A 1 6.28 4.72 2.72
C LEU A 1 5.06 5.66 2.80
N THR A 2 4.26 5.69 3.87
CA THR A 2 3.05 6.53 3.99
C THR A 2 3.27 8.02 3.69
N ALA A 3 4.24 8.66 4.35
CA ALA A 3 4.57 10.08 4.11
C ALA A 3 5.05 10.32 2.67
N ALA A 4 5.73 9.34 2.06
CA ALA A 4 6.16 9.44 0.68
C ALA A 4 4.96 9.46 -0.28
N LEU A 5 3.94 8.61 -0.06
CA LEU A 5 2.72 8.63 -0.88
C LEU A 5 1.99 9.98 -0.76
N ALA A 6 1.84 10.49 0.47
CA ALA A 6 1.17 11.77 0.71
C ALA A 6 1.91 12.94 0.04
N ASN A 7 3.24 12.98 0.13
CA ASN A 7 4.05 14.06 -0.43
C ASN A 7 4.16 14.01 -1.97
N ASN A 8 3.88 12.86 -2.60
CA ASN A 8 4.04 12.65 -4.03
C ASN A 8 2.72 12.52 -4.80
N ILE A 9 1.56 12.66 -4.13
CA ILE A 9 0.24 12.56 -4.80
C ILE A 9 0.07 13.62 -5.91
N GLY A 10 0.81 14.73 -5.83
CA GLY A 10 0.82 15.78 -6.85
C GLY A 10 -0.61 16.27 -7.12
N ASP A 11 -0.96 16.44 -8.40
CA ASP A 11 -2.29 16.89 -8.86
C ASP A 11 -3.34 15.79 -9.03
N CYS A 12 -3.04 14.57 -8.61
CA CYS A 12 -3.94 13.43 -8.75
C CYS A 12 -4.86 13.29 -7.53
N ASP A 13 -6.00 12.64 -7.74
CA ASP A 13 -6.95 12.36 -6.67
C ASP A 13 -6.52 11.14 -5.85
N VAL A 14 -5.82 10.21 -6.49
CA VAL A 14 -5.38 8.95 -5.88
C VAL A 14 -3.97 8.59 -6.34
N LEU A 15 -3.09 8.25 -5.40
CA LEU A 15 -1.78 7.64 -5.68
C LEU A 15 -1.70 6.27 -4.99
N ILE A 16 -1.72 5.21 -5.79
CA ILE A 16 -1.74 3.81 -5.32
C ILE A 16 -0.40 3.13 -5.57
N PRO A 17 0.18 2.46 -4.56
CA PRO A 17 1.31 1.59 -4.76
C PRO A 17 1.01 0.45 -5.74
N ARG A 18 1.95 0.20 -6.63
CA ARG A 18 1.94 -0.96 -7.53
C ARG A 18 3.27 -1.69 -7.41
N HIS A 19 3.21 -2.96 -7.02
CA HIS A 19 4.39 -3.84 -6.86
C HIS A 19 4.01 -5.26 -7.28
N GLY A 20 4.94 -6.00 -7.87
CA GLY A 20 4.69 -7.37 -8.32
C GLY A 20 3.52 -7.53 -9.31
N GLY A 21 3.13 -6.46 -10.03
CA GLY A 21 1.97 -6.45 -10.94
C GLY A 21 0.61 -6.23 -10.26
N TYR A 22 0.57 -6.14 -8.93
CA TYR A 22 -0.64 -5.89 -8.15
C TYR A 22 -0.67 -4.46 -7.64
N ILE A 23 -1.89 -3.94 -7.45
CA ILE A 23 -2.12 -2.64 -6.83
C ILE A 23 -2.60 -2.83 -5.40
N GLU A 24 -2.36 -1.83 -4.55
CA GLU A 24 -2.70 -1.88 -3.13
C GLU A 24 -3.69 -0.76 -2.76
N PRO A 25 -5.00 -0.89 -3.08
CA PRO A 25 -5.97 0.17 -2.86
C PRO A 25 -6.18 0.49 -1.37
N LEU A 26 -5.95 -0.48 -0.48
CA LEU A 26 -6.11 -0.29 0.97
C LEU A 26 -4.93 0.50 1.58
N PHE A 27 -3.83 0.64 0.84
CA PHE A 27 -2.64 1.36 1.27
C PHE A 27 -2.25 2.40 0.23
N ALA A 28 -3.07 3.45 0.08
CA ALA A 28 -2.89 4.48 -0.94
C ALA A 28 -3.18 5.88 -0.38
N ALA A 29 -2.69 6.91 -1.06
CA ALA A 29 -3.02 8.29 -0.74
C ALA A 29 -4.27 8.72 -1.52
N TYR A 30 -5.26 9.26 -0.81
CA TYR A 30 -6.54 9.69 -1.36
C TYR A 30 -6.79 11.17 -1.03
N ARG A 31 -7.20 11.96 -2.02
CA ARG A 31 -7.71 13.31 -1.79
C ARG A 31 -9.15 13.27 -1.25
N ARG A 32 -9.51 14.29 -0.48
CA ARG A 32 -10.89 14.47 0.01
C ARG A 32 -11.90 14.65 -1.13
N SER A 33 -11.47 15.11 -2.31
CA SER A 33 -12.28 15.20 -3.53
C SER A 33 -12.84 13.85 -3.99
N CYS A 34 -12.29 12.72 -3.52
CA CYS A 34 -12.78 11.38 -3.85
C CYS A 34 -14.12 11.03 -3.19
N ILE A 35 -14.51 11.69 -2.09
CA ILE A 35 -15.68 11.32 -1.28
C ILE A 35 -16.96 11.19 -2.11
N PRO A 36 -17.36 12.19 -2.93
CA PRO A 36 -18.58 12.07 -3.73
C PRO A 36 -18.53 10.92 -4.76
N SER A 37 -17.35 10.59 -5.26
CA SER A 37 -17.17 9.47 -6.20
C SER A 37 -17.26 8.12 -5.48
N ILE A 38 -16.74 8.02 -4.26
CA ILE A 38 -16.86 6.84 -3.40
C ILE A 38 -18.33 6.56 -3.08
N GLU A 39 -19.06 7.59 -2.63
CA GLU A 39 -20.49 7.49 -2.28
C GLU A 39 -21.34 6.93 -3.43
N LYS A 40 -21.06 7.36 -4.67
CA LYS A 40 -21.75 6.87 -5.88
C LYS A 40 -21.58 5.39 -6.15
N THR A 41 -20.51 4.76 -5.64
CA THR A 41 -20.18 3.36 -5.93
C THR A 41 -20.27 2.44 -4.72
N LEU A 42 -20.82 2.90 -3.59
CA LEU A 42 -20.89 2.10 -2.36
C LEU A 42 -21.62 0.75 -2.54
N SER A 43 -22.62 0.68 -3.42
CA SER A 43 -23.35 -0.55 -3.72
C SER A 43 -22.51 -1.62 -4.43
N GLU A 44 -21.41 -1.26 -5.09
CA GLU A 44 -20.56 -2.19 -5.84
C GLU A 44 -19.60 -2.98 -4.95
N ARG A 45 -19.45 -2.59 -3.68
CA ARG A 45 -18.61 -3.27 -2.67
C ARG A 45 -17.17 -3.55 -3.13
N LYS A 46 -16.62 -2.71 -4.02
CA LYS A 46 -15.26 -2.80 -4.54
C LYS A 46 -14.58 -1.45 -4.44
N VAL A 47 -13.48 -1.36 -3.70
CA VAL A 47 -12.76 -0.09 -3.45
C VAL A 47 -12.37 0.62 -4.75
N THR A 48 -12.00 -0.14 -5.79
CA THR A 48 -11.56 0.45 -7.06
C THR A 48 -12.71 0.91 -7.96
N SER A 49 -13.97 0.68 -7.59
CA SER A 49 -15.13 0.99 -8.45
C SER A 49 -15.22 2.47 -8.79
N PHE A 50 -14.86 3.36 -7.86
CA PHE A 50 -14.91 4.80 -8.11
C PHE A 50 -13.75 5.34 -8.95
N PHE A 51 -12.72 4.53 -9.25
CA PHE A 51 -11.51 5.00 -9.96
C PHE A 51 -11.83 5.55 -11.35
N ARG A 52 -12.90 5.08 -11.98
CA ARG A 52 -13.40 5.60 -13.26
C ARG A 52 -13.88 7.06 -13.21
N TYR A 53 -14.03 7.64 -12.02
CA TYR A 53 -14.50 9.02 -11.81
C TYR A 53 -13.40 9.98 -11.33
N VAL A 54 -12.15 9.52 -11.17
CA VAL A 54 -11.08 10.32 -10.54
C VAL A 54 -9.73 10.13 -11.25
N LYS A 55 -8.77 11.03 -11.01
CA LYS A 55 -7.41 10.92 -11.56
C LYS A 55 -6.56 9.99 -10.69
N VAL A 56 -6.34 8.78 -11.17
CA VAL A 56 -5.51 7.76 -10.49
C VAL A 56 -4.09 7.74 -11.08
N LYS A 57 -3.08 7.71 -10.20
CA LYS A 57 -1.69 7.40 -10.54
C LYS A 57 -1.19 6.22 -9.72
N TYR A 58 -0.13 5.59 -10.25
CA TYR A 58 0.56 4.50 -9.59
C TYR A 58 1.91 4.98 -9.07
N ALA A 59 2.20 4.68 -7.80
CA ALA A 59 3.55 4.71 -7.26
C ALA A 59 4.19 3.36 -7.62
N GLU A 60 5.03 3.37 -8.65
CA GLU A 60 5.69 2.16 -9.15
C GLU A 60 6.71 1.62 -8.14
N GLU A 61 7.04 0.34 -8.27
CA GLU A 61 7.92 -0.39 -7.36
C GLU A 61 9.29 0.30 -7.18
N GLU A 62 9.84 0.90 -8.24
CA GLU A 62 11.11 1.63 -8.19
C GLU A 62 11.03 2.89 -7.34
N MET A 63 9.86 3.51 -7.21
CA MET A 63 9.63 4.62 -6.28
C MET A 63 9.48 4.08 -4.86
N ILE A 64 8.68 3.03 -4.70
CA ILE A 64 8.38 2.40 -3.41
C ILE A 64 9.67 1.94 -2.73
N ARG A 65 10.54 1.22 -3.45
CA ARG A 65 11.79 0.65 -2.91
C ARG A 65 12.77 1.69 -2.37
N ARG A 66 12.65 2.97 -2.77
CA ARG A 66 13.47 4.05 -2.20
C ARG A 66 13.10 4.34 -0.73
N PHE A 67 11.85 4.05 -0.35
CA PHE A 67 11.32 4.31 0.99
C PHE A 67 11.03 3.03 1.77
N ASP A 68 10.94 1.89 1.10
CA ASP A 68 10.76 0.55 1.67
C ASP A 68 11.47 -0.48 0.79
N PRO A 69 12.82 -0.60 0.91
CA PRO A 69 13.63 -1.44 0.02
C PRO A 69 13.21 -2.90 -0.01
N GLU A 70 12.71 -3.40 1.12
CA GLU A 70 12.31 -4.78 1.33
C GLU A 70 10.80 -5.00 1.16
N LEU A 71 10.03 -3.97 0.74
CA LEU A 71 8.58 -4.03 0.55
C LEU A 71 7.81 -4.53 1.79
N ARG A 72 8.34 -4.28 2.99
CA ARG A 72 7.76 -4.77 4.25
C ARG A 72 6.35 -4.23 4.51
N SER A 73 6.03 -3.07 3.92
CA SER A 73 4.72 -2.43 4.05
C SER A 73 3.59 -3.22 3.38
N PHE A 74 3.89 -4.17 2.49
CA PHE A 74 2.90 -4.94 1.72
C PHE A 74 2.75 -6.38 2.19
N ILE A 75 3.35 -6.74 3.32
CA ILE A 75 3.16 -8.06 3.91
C ILE A 75 1.72 -8.13 4.43
N ASN A 76 0.86 -8.81 3.69
CA ASN A 76 -0.51 -9.10 4.09
C ASN A 76 -0.52 -10.41 4.89
N ILE A 77 -1.08 -10.36 6.10
CA ILE A 77 -1.21 -11.52 6.99
C ILE A 77 -2.68 -11.90 7.00
N ASN A 78 -3.03 -12.97 6.29
CA ASN A 78 -4.40 -13.43 6.20
C ASN A 78 -4.69 -14.59 7.17
N SER A 79 -3.67 -15.19 7.79
CA SER A 79 -3.84 -16.27 8.77
C SER A 79 -2.92 -16.17 9.99
N ILE A 80 -3.29 -16.87 11.08
CA ILE A 80 -2.49 -16.90 12.31
C ILE A 80 -1.16 -17.66 12.13
N GLU A 81 -1.14 -18.64 11.24
CA GLU A 81 0.06 -19.41 10.88
C GLU A 81 1.05 -18.57 10.07
N GLU A 82 0.56 -17.64 9.24
CA GLU A 82 1.42 -16.63 8.59
C GLU A 82 2.00 -15.66 9.60
N TYR A 83 1.19 -15.20 10.57
CA TYR A 83 1.67 -14.35 11.66
C TYR A 83 2.80 -15.00 12.44
N GLN A 84 2.63 -16.26 12.87
CA GLN A 84 3.64 -17.01 13.63
C GLN A 84 4.96 -17.13 12.86
N ARG A 85 4.90 -17.53 11.59
CA ARG A 85 6.11 -17.61 10.73
C ARG A 85 6.83 -16.27 10.59
N ILE A 86 6.09 -15.18 10.43
CA ILE A 86 6.68 -13.83 10.31
C ILE A 86 7.33 -13.40 11.64
N VAL A 87 6.69 -13.69 12.78
CA VAL A 87 7.25 -13.37 14.10
C VAL A 87 8.53 -14.17 14.36
N GLU A 88 8.53 -15.47 14.07
CA GLU A 88 9.70 -16.34 14.22
C GLU A 88 10.88 -15.86 13.36
N SER A 89 10.63 -15.58 12.07
CA SER A 89 11.68 -15.08 11.16
C SER A 89 12.27 -13.73 11.59
N ARG A 90 11.48 -12.86 12.23
CA ARG A 90 11.94 -11.57 12.77
C ARG A 90 12.79 -11.71 14.03
N HIS A 91 12.56 -12.75 14.84
CA HIS A 91 13.39 -13.04 16.01
C HIS A 91 14.79 -13.50 15.60
N ASP A 92 14.89 -14.35 14.59
CA ASP A 92 16.17 -14.86 14.08
C ASP A 92 17.03 -13.78 13.40
N ASP A 93 16.41 -12.88 12.62
CA ASP A 93 17.11 -11.76 11.99
C ASP A 93 17.63 -10.74 12.99
N ASN A 94 16.89 -10.46 14.07
CA ASN A 94 17.34 -9.58 15.15
C ASN A 94 18.49 -10.20 15.95
N PHE A 95 18.49 -11.52 16.14
CA PHE A 95 19.59 -12.23 16.81
C PHE A 95 20.89 -12.19 15.98
N ARG A 96 20.79 -12.35 14.65
CA ARG A 96 21.94 -12.26 13.74
C ARG A 96 22.54 -10.86 13.63
N ARG A 97 21.72 -9.80 13.68
CA ARG A 97 22.18 -8.40 13.62
C ARG A 97 22.79 -7.87 14.92
N SER A 98 22.56 -8.54 16.05
CA SER A 98 23.11 -8.13 17.36
C SER A 98 24.44 -8.80 17.71
N HIS A 99 24.93 -9.70 16.86
CA HIS A 99 26.22 -10.40 17.00
C HIS A 99 27.18 -10.13 15.83
N SER A 100 26.99 -9.02 15.12
CA SER A 100 27.84 -8.48 14.05
C SER A 100 28.21 -7.05 14.35
#